data_AF-A0A7Z6X7J6-F1
#
_entry.id   AF-A0A7Z6X7J6-F1
#
_cell.length_a   1.000
_cell.length_b   1.000
_cell.length_c   1.000
_cell.angle_alpha   90.00
_cell.angle_beta   90.00
_cell.angle_gamma   90.00
#
_symmetry.space_group_name_H-M   'P 1'
#
loop_
_entity.id
_entity.type
_entity.pdbx_description
1 polymer ?
#
loop_
_entity_poly.entity_id
_entity_poly.type
_entity_poly.pdbx_seq_one_letter_code
_entity_poly.pdbx_strand_id
1 'polypeptide(L)'
;MFRSPCYAQPLWQNFYFLGKNMGKIETTIFVDWENLRSDLKAIQETDERLKESNFNFNNPEQLLALICSFLEPEEELKRIYFYVSEPFTEVEPRIKSDKKEELEKYKENNPKDYEERVRTSGIIQSFNHVIAQQNQVKLRVGRVRFMFKDMPEDQRVHGGLEAEILIPHLELRQKQIDALLAHDITKLYCTKPLGCVVLFSKDADFGPVLEVAGEKGFEVFIANIKESPNFVPLDLKKSCNVRERSVAEIVDNLPKNQHTPKKKNFSSNEPFNNPFKDQLFKKN
;
A
#
# COMPACT_ATOMS: atom_id res chain seq x y z
N MET A 1 -22.07 39.77 -27.12
CA MET A 1 -21.78 38.56 -27.91
C MET A 1 -20.86 37.66 -27.10
N PHE A 2 -21.41 36.72 -26.34
CA PHE A 2 -20.65 35.70 -25.63
C PHE A 2 -20.65 34.44 -26.51
N ARG A 3 -19.46 33.96 -26.90
CA ARG A 3 -19.31 32.61 -27.48
C ARG A 3 -19.12 31.63 -26.32
N SER A 4 -20.06 30.70 -26.19
CA SER A 4 -19.92 29.54 -25.29
C SER A 4 -18.70 28.69 -25.69
N PRO A 5 -17.99 28.07 -24.75
CA PRO A 5 -17.04 27.01 -25.07
C PRO A 5 -17.81 25.75 -25.43
N CYS A 6 -17.56 25.22 -26.63
CA CYS A 6 -18.01 23.90 -27.02
C CYS A 6 -17.35 22.86 -26.10
N TYR A 7 -18.15 22.19 -25.27
CA TYR A 7 -17.74 20.94 -24.64
C TYR A 7 -17.55 19.91 -25.76
N ALA A 8 -16.30 19.57 -26.06
CA ALA A 8 -15.99 18.38 -26.84
C ALA A 8 -16.46 17.17 -26.02
N GLN A 9 -17.39 16.40 -26.56
CA GLN A 9 -17.77 15.11 -25.99
C GLN A 9 -16.51 14.22 -25.89
N PRO A 10 -16.35 13.41 -24.82
CA PRO A 10 -15.24 12.48 -24.72
C PRO A 10 -15.27 11.52 -25.92
N LEU A 11 -14.14 11.39 -26.62
CA LEU A 11 -13.94 10.50 -27.77
C LEU A 11 -14.45 9.06 -27.54
N TRP A 12 -14.56 8.64 -26.28
CA TRP A 12 -15.10 7.35 -25.84
C TRP A 12 -16.55 7.10 -26.26
N GLN A 13 -17.42 8.11 -26.28
CA GLN A 13 -18.82 7.93 -26.74
C GLN A 13 -18.91 7.52 -28.23
N ASN A 14 -17.92 7.89 -29.03
CA ASN A 14 -17.87 7.51 -30.45
C ASN A 14 -17.34 6.09 -30.67
N PHE A 15 -16.61 5.50 -29.71
CA PHE A 15 -16.12 4.13 -29.82
C PHE A 15 -17.18 3.08 -29.46
N TYR A 16 -18.15 3.41 -28.61
CA TYR A 16 -19.26 2.50 -28.26
C TYR A 16 -20.27 2.28 -29.40
N PHE A 17 -20.28 3.13 -30.44
CA PHE A 17 -21.28 3.06 -31.53
C PHE A 17 -20.89 2.16 -32.71
N LEU A 18 -19.68 1.60 -32.75
CA LEU A 18 -19.24 0.70 -33.80
C LEU A 18 -19.11 -0.72 -33.26
N GLY A 19 -20.24 -1.45 -33.34
CA GLY A 19 -20.35 -2.86 -33.04
C GLY A 19 -19.29 -3.70 -33.75
N LYS A 20 -18.29 -4.12 -32.98
CA LYS A 20 -17.42 -5.26 -33.24
C LYS A 20 -17.12 -5.89 -31.89
N ASN A 21 -17.19 -7.22 -31.82
CA ASN A 21 -16.78 -8.06 -30.70
C ASN A 21 -15.45 -7.54 -30.10
N MET A 22 -15.52 -6.67 -29.09
CA MET A 22 -14.33 -6.23 -28.38
C MET A 22 -14.06 -7.28 -27.32
N GLY A 23 -12.88 -7.91 -27.38
CA GLY A 23 -12.39 -8.73 -26.28
C GLY A 23 -12.40 -7.93 -24.98
N LYS A 24 -12.34 -8.62 -23.84
CA LYS A 24 -12.30 -7.96 -22.53
C LYS A 24 -11.21 -6.88 -22.47
N ILE A 25 -11.51 -5.77 -21.80
CA ILE A 25 -10.55 -4.68 -21.61
C ILE A 25 -9.40 -5.20 -20.74
N GLU A 26 -8.17 -5.06 -21.23
CA GLU A 26 -7.00 -5.50 -20.47
C GLU A 26 -6.73 -4.57 -19.29
N THR A 27 -6.90 -5.05 -18.06
CA THR A 27 -6.69 -4.26 -16.84
C THR A 27 -5.38 -4.64 -16.15
N THR A 28 -4.59 -3.62 -15.81
CA THR A 28 -3.40 -3.76 -14.96
C THR A 28 -3.62 -3.01 -13.66
N ILE A 29 -3.40 -3.70 -12.53
CA ILE A 29 -3.57 -3.12 -11.21
C ILE A 29 -2.20 -2.78 -10.63
N PHE A 30 -2.08 -1.60 -10.03
CA PHE A 30 -0.89 -1.14 -9.32
C PHE A 30 -1.26 -0.95 -7.84
N VAL A 31 -0.52 -1.57 -6.93
CA VAL A 31 -0.84 -1.57 -5.50
C VAL A 31 0.34 -1.03 -4.71
N ASP A 32 0.19 0.20 -4.21
CA ASP A 32 1.06 0.71 -3.14
C ASP A 32 0.62 0.09 -1.82
N TRP A 33 1.39 -0.88 -1.34
CA TRP A 33 1.00 -1.67 -0.19
C TRP A 33 0.82 -0.85 1.08
N GLU A 34 1.71 0.11 1.36
CA GLU A 34 1.59 0.89 2.59
C GLU A 34 0.36 1.82 2.56
N ASN A 35 0.04 2.37 1.38
CA ASN A 35 -1.16 3.19 1.22
C ASN A 35 -2.44 2.34 1.43
N LEU A 36 -2.54 1.19 0.75
CA LEU A 36 -3.67 0.27 0.93
C LEU A 36 -3.75 -0.29 2.35
N ARG A 37 -2.63 -0.70 2.94
CA ARG A 37 -2.57 -1.23 4.30
C ARG A 37 -3.05 -0.22 5.32
N SER A 38 -2.70 1.05 5.16
CA SER A 38 -3.17 2.13 6.04
C SER A 38 -4.70 2.25 5.99
N ASP A 39 -5.29 2.19 4.80
CA ASP A 39 -6.75 2.16 4.62
C ASP A 39 -7.38 0.95 5.30
N LEU A 40 -6.87 -0.25 5.03
CA LEU A 40 -7.42 -1.48 5.58
C LEU A 40 -7.38 -1.49 7.11
N LYS A 41 -6.29 -1.03 7.72
CA LYS A 41 -6.19 -0.90 9.18
C LYS A 41 -7.23 0.05 9.74
N ALA A 42 -7.35 1.25 9.16
CA ALA A 42 -8.29 2.23 9.63
C ALA A 42 -9.74 1.73 9.53
N ILE A 43 -10.08 1.04 8.43
CA ILE A 43 -11.41 0.41 8.27
C ILE A 43 -11.61 -0.72 9.28
N GLN A 44 -10.60 -1.55 9.55
CA GLN A 44 -10.70 -2.62 10.55
C GLN A 44 -10.94 -2.09 11.97
N GLU A 45 -10.52 -0.87 12.28
CA GLU A 45 -10.82 -0.24 13.57
C GLU A 45 -12.31 0.10 13.69
N THR A 46 -12.94 0.55 12.60
CA THR A 46 -14.29 1.14 12.62
C THR A 46 -15.42 0.25 12.07
N ASP A 47 -15.12 -0.71 11.21
CA ASP A 47 -16.13 -1.52 10.49
C ASP A 47 -16.06 -3.00 10.88
N GLU A 48 -17.13 -3.50 11.49
CA GLU A 48 -17.25 -4.89 11.96
C GLU A 48 -17.14 -5.93 10.82
N ARG A 49 -17.55 -5.56 9.60
CA ARG A 49 -17.56 -6.49 8.45
C ARG A 49 -16.15 -6.80 7.96
N LEU A 50 -15.21 -5.87 8.12
CA LEU A 50 -13.81 -6.03 7.70
C LEU A 50 -12.88 -6.47 8.84
N LYS A 51 -13.38 -6.64 10.07
CA LYS A 51 -12.59 -7.13 11.22
C LYS A 51 -11.79 -8.38 10.86
N GLU A 52 -10.69 -8.58 11.57
CA GLU A 52 -9.72 -9.64 11.29
C GLU A 52 -10.33 -11.06 11.22
N SER A 53 -11.38 -11.33 12.00
CA SER A 53 -12.12 -12.60 11.95
C SER A 53 -12.81 -12.86 10.61
N ASN A 54 -13.15 -11.79 9.88
CA ASN A 54 -13.89 -11.81 8.62
C ASN A 54 -12.97 -11.58 7.41
N PHE A 55 -11.96 -10.73 7.56
CA PHE A 55 -10.97 -10.42 6.53
C PHE A 55 -9.56 -10.31 7.12
N ASN A 56 -8.65 -11.15 6.64
CA ASN A 56 -7.26 -11.15 7.02
C ASN A 56 -6.40 -10.80 5.80
N PHE A 57 -5.87 -9.58 5.74
CA PHE A 57 -5.00 -9.16 4.64
C PHE A 57 -3.61 -9.84 4.64
N ASN A 58 -3.28 -10.68 5.64
CA ASN A 58 -2.15 -11.61 5.55
C ASN A 58 -2.48 -12.88 4.77
N ASN A 59 -3.76 -13.15 4.52
CA ASN A 59 -4.19 -14.20 3.61
C ASN A 59 -4.13 -13.63 2.17
N PRO A 60 -3.20 -14.12 1.33
CA PRO A 60 -3.04 -13.62 -0.03
C PRO A 60 -4.31 -13.83 -0.88
N GLU A 61 -5.08 -14.90 -0.65
CA GLU A 61 -6.31 -15.17 -1.42
C GLU A 61 -7.38 -14.11 -1.12
N GLN A 62 -7.56 -13.77 0.16
CA GLN A 62 -8.52 -12.73 0.55
C GLN A 62 -8.06 -11.35 0.09
N LEU A 63 -6.77 -11.03 0.25
CA LEU A 63 -6.21 -9.75 -0.20
C LEU A 63 -6.36 -9.58 -1.72
N LEU A 64 -6.05 -10.62 -2.50
CA LEU A 64 -6.21 -10.59 -3.94
C LEU A 64 -7.68 -10.55 -4.36
N ALA A 65 -8.58 -11.24 -3.65
CA ALA A 65 -10.02 -11.12 -3.90
C ALA A 65 -10.51 -9.68 -3.66
N LEU A 66 -10.03 -9.02 -2.60
CA LEU A 66 -10.34 -7.60 -2.35
C LEU A 66 -9.84 -6.74 -3.52
N ILE A 67 -8.58 -6.90 -3.94
CA ILE A 67 -7.99 -6.12 -5.03
C ILE A 67 -8.74 -6.35 -6.34
N CYS A 68 -9.09 -7.59 -6.65
CA CYS A 68 -9.79 -7.98 -7.87
C CYS A 68 -11.28 -7.60 -7.85
N SER A 69 -11.88 -7.31 -6.69
CA SER A 69 -13.29 -6.85 -6.61
C SER A 69 -13.51 -5.48 -7.26
N PHE A 70 -12.42 -4.74 -7.51
CA PHE A 70 -12.43 -3.50 -8.26
C PHE A 70 -12.43 -3.69 -9.78
N LEU A 71 -12.40 -4.93 -10.30
CA LEU A 71 -12.57 -5.16 -11.74
C LEU A 71 -14.05 -5.04 -12.14
N GLU A 72 -14.30 -4.54 -13.34
CA GLU A 72 -15.64 -4.55 -13.95
C GLU A 72 -15.85 -5.82 -14.82
N PRO A 73 -17.09 -6.25 -15.08
CA PRO A 73 -17.37 -7.49 -15.83
C PRO A 73 -16.73 -7.56 -17.23
N GLU A 74 -16.57 -6.41 -17.88
CA GLU A 74 -15.97 -6.24 -19.20
C GLU A 74 -14.44 -6.28 -19.17
N GLU A 75 -13.83 -6.30 -17.99
CA GLU A 75 -12.39 -6.26 -17.78
C GLU A 75 -11.77 -7.66 -17.59
N GLU A 76 -10.51 -7.79 -17.99
CA GLU A 76 -9.68 -8.97 -17.76
C GLU A 76 -8.37 -8.55 -17.09
N LEU A 77 -8.12 -9.08 -15.89
CA LEU A 77 -6.87 -8.86 -15.17
C LEU A 77 -5.67 -9.45 -15.93
N LYS A 78 -4.73 -8.60 -16.34
CA LYS A 78 -3.46 -9.04 -16.93
C LYS A 78 -2.38 -9.26 -15.88
N ARG A 79 -2.24 -8.31 -14.95
CA ARG A 79 -1.19 -8.34 -13.93
C ARG A 79 -1.52 -7.42 -12.77
N ILE A 80 -1.10 -7.82 -11.58
CA ILE A 80 -1.03 -6.96 -10.39
C ILE A 80 0.45 -6.65 -10.14
N TYR A 81 0.81 -5.37 -10.20
CA TYR A 81 2.10 -4.88 -9.72
C TYR A 81 1.95 -4.49 -8.26
N PHE A 82 2.68 -5.17 -7.38
CA PHE A 82 2.51 -5.03 -5.93
C PHE A 82 3.78 -4.46 -5.32
N TYR A 83 3.71 -3.26 -4.75
CA TYR A 83 4.85 -2.47 -4.31
C TYR A 83 4.98 -2.52 -2.78
N VAL A 84 6.11 -3.01 -2.28
CA VAL A 84 6.38 -3.24 -0.84
C VAL A 84 7.74 -2.69 -0.45
N SER A 85 7.94 -2.43 0.84
CA SER A 85 9.25 -2.12 1.40
C SER A 85 10.14 -3.37 1.50
N GLU A 86 11.45 -3.18 1.38
CA GLU A 86 12.42 -4.19 1.76
C GLU A 86 12.42 -4.42 3.29
N PRO A 87 12.51 -5.68 3.76
CA PRO A 87 12.59 -5.98 5.19
C PRO A 87 13.83 -5.36 5.84
N PHE A 88 13.68 -4.82 7.06
CA PHE A 88 14.77 -4.23 7.85
C PHE A 88 16.03 -5.09 7.91
N THR A 89 15.89 -6.39 8.19
CA THR A 89 16.98 -7.38 8.31
C THR A 89 17.75 -7.59 7.01
N GLU A 90 17.17 -7.27 5.85
CA GLU A 90 17.88 -7.31 4.56
C GLU A 90 18.67 -6.03 4.28
N VAL A 91 18.33 -4.93 4.95
CA VAL A 91 18.99 -3.63 4.77
C VAL A 91 20.03 -3.38 5.84
N GLU A 92 19.82 -3.87 7.06
CA GLU A 92 20.75 -3.71 8.18
C GLU A 92 22.21 -4.04 7.79
N PRO A 93 22.51 -5.15 7.08
CA PRO A 93 23.90 -5.46 6.68
C PRO A 93 24.50 -4.46 5.69
N ARG A 94 23.67 -3.66 5.01
CA ARG A 94 24.09 -2.62 4.04
C ARG A 94 24.32 -1.26 4.70
N ILE A 95 24.13 -1.14 6.01
CA ILE A 95 24.46 0.08 6.75
C ILE A 95 25.97 0.31 6.63
N LYS A 96 26.33 1.50 6.16
CA LYS A 96 27.73 1.89 5.96
C LYS A 96 28.48 1.91 7.29
N SER A 97 29.80 1.73 7.24
CA SER A 97 30.66 1.62 8.42
C SER A 97 30.59 2.83 9.36
N ASP A 98 30.41 4.03 8.81
CA ASP A 98 30.24 5.28 9.56
C ASP A 98 28.99 5.30 10.44
N LYS A 99 27.93 4.57 10.04
CA LYS A 99 26.67 4.46 10.80
C LYS A 99 26.54 3.17 11.60
N LYS A 100 27.55 2.29 11.54
CA LYS A 100 27.51 1.01 12.24
C LYS A 100 27.63 1.19 13.75
N GLU A 101 28.48 2.11 14.19
CA GLU A 101 28.63 2.43 15.62
C GLU A 101 27.33 3.01 16.21
N GLU A 102 26.65 3.89 15.47
CA GLU A 102 25.34 4.43 15.86
C GLU A 102 24.28 3.32 15.99
N LEU A 103 24.28 2.35 15.08
CA LEU A 103 23.38 1.20 15.16
C LEU A 103 23.65 0.34 16.40
N GLU A 104 24.91 0.05 16.72
CA GLU A 104 25.24 -0.74 17.92
C GLU A 104 24.86 0.00 19.20
N LYS A 105 25.14 1.32 19.28
CA LYS A 105 24.65 2.16 20.40
C LYS A 105 23.13 2.13 20.51
N TYR A 106 22.43 2.20 19.38
CA TYR A 106 20.97 2.10 19.37
C TYR A 106 20.46 0.74 19.85
N LYS A 107 21.10 -0.38 19.46
CA LYS A 107 20.77 -1.73 19.96
C LYS A 107 20.95 -1.84 21.47
N GLU A 108 22.05 -1.30 22.00
CA GLU A 108 22.33 -1.30 23.44
C GLU A 108 21.34 -0.45 24.23
N ASN A 109 21.00 0.74 23.73
CA ASN A 109 20.12 1.69 24.40
C ASN A 109 18.63 1.35 24.24
N ASN A 110 18.23 0.70 23.13
CA ASN A 110 16.84 0.42 22.78
C ASN A 110 16.62 -1.04 22.35
N PRO A 111 17.00 -2.04 23.17
CA PRO A 111 16.97 -3.45 22.75
C PRO A 111 15.57 -3.93 22.37
N LYS A 112 14.52 -3.45 23.07
CA LYS A 112 13.13 -3.82 22.78
C LYS A 112 12.64 -3.28 21.43
N ASP A 113 12.91 -2.02 21.12
CA ASP A 113 12.53 -1.40 19.82
C ASP A 113 13.29 -2.09 18.67
N TYR A 114 14.56 -2.42 18.88
CA TYR A 114 15.32 -3.20 17.90
C TYR A 114 14.73 -4.62 17.69
N GLU A 115 14.42 -5.35 18.76
CA GLU A 115 13.78 -6.68 18.67
C GLU A 115 12.44 -6.61 17.92
N GLU A 116 11.62 -5.60 18.20
CA GLU A 116 10.34 -5.37 17.52
C GLU A 116 10.52 -5.09 16.01
N ARG A 117 11.56 -4.35 15.64
CA ARG A 117 11.92 -4.10 14.23
C ARG A 117 12.38 -5.37 13.52
N VAL A 118 13.22 -6.17 14.17
CA VAL A 118 13.66 -7.47 13.63
C VAL A 118 12.45 -8.39 13.44
N ARG A 119 11.54 -8.41 14.41
CA ARG A 119 10.30 -9.19 14.33
C ARG A 119 9.42 -8.73 13.17
N THR A 120 9.15 -7.42 13.09
CA THR A 120 8.37 -6.81 12.01
C THR A 120 9.00 -7.10 10.65
N SER A 121 10.34 -7.10 10.57
CA SER A 121 11.08 -7.50 9.38
C SER A 121 10.77 -8.93 8.95
N GLY A 122 10.81 -9.89 9.88
CA GLY A 122 10.49 -11.29 9.59
C GLY A 122 9.06 -11.48 9.06
N ILE A 123 8.13 -10.69 9.59
CA ILE A 123 6.73 -10.66 9.13
C ILE A 123 6.65 -10.10 7.69
N ILE A 124 7.28 -8.96 7.41
CA ILE A 124 7.33 -8.36 6.06
C ILE A 124 7.96 -9.34 5.07
N GLN A 125 9.07 -9.97 5.44
CA GLN A 125 9.76 -10.95 4.59
C GLN A 125 8.84 -12.14 4.25
N SER A 126 8.15 -12.68 5.26
CA SER A 126 7.19 -13.78 5.07
C SER A 126 6.04 -13.38 4.15
N PHE A 127 5.46 -12.19 4.38
CA PHE A 127 4.39 -11.65 3.54
C PHE A 127 4.85 -11.45 2.08
N ASN A 128 6.00 -10.81 1.88
CA ASN A 128 6.58 -10.57 0.55
C ASN A 128 6.80 -11.91 -0.18
N HIS A 129 7.31 -12.93 0.51
CA HIS A 129 7.49 -14.26 -0.06
C HIS A 129 6.17 -14.88 -0.51
N VAL A 130 5.14 -14.85 0.33
CA VAL A 130 3.82 -15.44 0.05
C VAL A 130 3.12 -14.72 -1.11
N ILE A 131 3.19 -13.39 -1.15
CA ILE A 131 2.57 -12.59 -2.21
C ILE A 131 3.31 -12.75 -3.54
N ALA A 132 4.65 -12.86 -3.54
CA ALA A 132 5.44 -13.08 -4.75
C ALA A 132 5.16 -14.43 -5.42
N GLN A 133 4.66 -15.42 -4.68
CA GLN A 133 4.28 -16.73 -5.22
C GLN A 133 2.94 -16.72 -5.96
N GLN A 134 2.15 -15.65 -5.85
CA GLN A 134 0.86 -15.56 -6.52
C GLN A 134 1.06 -15.30 -8.02
N ASN A 135 0.57 -16.20 -8.88
CA ASN A 135 0.82 -16.18 -10.33
C ASN A 135 0.47 -14.85 -11.03
N GLN A 136 -0.55 -14.16 -10.52
CA GLN A 136 -1.04 -12.90 -11.07
C GLN A 136 -0.24 -11.68 -10.58
N VAL A 137 0.61 -11.84 -9.56
CA VAL A 137 1.34 -10.78 -8.90
C VAL A 137 2.77 -10.68 -9.44
N LYS A 138 3.23 -9.44 -9.60
CA LYS A 138 4.62 -9.09 -9.83
C LYS A 138 5.07 -8.16 -8.70
N LEU A 139 5.80 -8.73 -7.75
CA LEU A 139 6.29 -7.99 -6.58
C LEU A 139 7.40 -7.01 -6.98
N ARG A 140 7.30 -5.79 -6.45
CA ARG A 140 8.29 -4.71 -6.57
C ARG A 140 8.72 -4.30 -5.18
N VAL A 141 9.99 -4.48 -4.87
CA VAL A 141 10.54 -4.16 -3.55
C VAL A 141 11.30 -2.84 -3.64
N GLY A 142 10.82 -1.84 -2.92
CA GLY A 142 11.47 -0.54 -2.79
C GLY A 142 12.50 -0.54 -1.69
N ARG A 143 13.51 0.33 -1.82
CA ARG A 143 14.59 0.41 -0.84
C ARG A 143 14.14 1.14 0.42
N VAL A 144 14.71 0.78 1.56
CA VAL A 144 14.56 1.46 2.84
C VAL A 144 15.88 2.14 3.15
N ARG A 145 15.81 3.37 3.64
CA ARG A 145 16.97 4.11 4.16
C ARG A 145 16.86 4.28 5.65
N PHE A 146 18.01 4.18 6.30
CA PHE A 146 18.20 4.44 7.72
C PHE A 146 18.56 5.89 7.97
N MET A 147 17.87 6.49 8.93
CA MET A 147 18.27 7.75 9.53
C MET A 147 18.25 7.59 11.04
N PHE A 148 19.35 7.99 11.69
CA PHE A 148 19.34 8.25 13.12
C PHE A 148 18.96 9.71 13.33
N LYS A 149 18.02 9.95 14.23
CA LYS A 149 17.64 11.28 14.69
C LYS A 149 17.81 11.32 16.18
N ASP A 150 18.55 12.31 16.66
CA ASP A 150 18.60 12.58 18.09
C ASP A 150 17.27 13.21 18.48
N MET A 151 16.51 12.51 19.31
CA MET A 151 15.27 13.02 19.89
C MET A 151 15.54 13.32 21.37
N PRO A 152 15.17 14.51 21.86
CA PRO A 152 15.25 14.79 23.28
C PRO A 152 14.21 13.93 24.03
N GLU A 153 14.64 13.24 25.08
CA GLU A 153 13.72 12.53 25.97
C GLU A 153 13.08 13.51 26.96
N ASP A 154 11.79 13.35 27.27
CA ASP A 154 11.10 14.13 28.30
C ASP A 154 11.88 14.04 29.63
N GLN A 155 12.36 15.19 30.09
CA GLN A 155 13.20 15.39 31.27
C GLN A 155 12.66 14.64 32.49
N ARG A 156 13.35 13.58 32.95
CA ARG A 156 13.16 13.08 34.32
C ARG A 156 14.06 13.85 35.27
N VAL A 157 13.50 14.90 35.87
CA VAL A 157 14.18 15.69 36.91
C VAL A 157 14.35 14.83 38.17
N HIS A 158 15.56 14.34 38.41
CA HIS A 158 16.00 13.91 39.73
C HIS A 158 17.27 14.68 40.12
N GLY A 159 17.11 15.69 40.98
CA GLY A 159 18.24 16.30 41.70
C GLY A 159 18.87 17.56 41.11
N GLY A 160 18.20 18.30 40.21
CA GLY A 160 18.63 19.66 39.83
C GLY A 160 19.77 19.78 38.83
N LEU A 161 20.22 18.68 38.22
CA LEU A 161 21.01 18.72 36.98
C LEU A 161 20.11 18.37 35.79
N GLU A 162 19.92 19.33 34.89
CA GLU A 162 19.34 19.09 33.57
C GLU A 162 20.44 18.50 32.66
N ALA A 163 20.42 17.19 32.44
CA ALA A 163 21.14 16.57 31.35
C ALA A 163 20.11 16.15 30.30
N GLU A 164 20.11 16.83 29.15
CA GLU A 164 19.32 16.43 27.99
C GLU A 164 19.93 15.13 27.43
N ILE A 165 19.30 13.99 27.71
CA ILE A 165 19.74 12.71 27.17
C ILE A 165 19.23 12.66 25.73
N LEU A 166 20.14 12.83 24.76
CA LEU A 166 19.84 12.59 23.35
C LEU A 166 19.81 11.08 23.12
N ILE A 167 18.62 10.53 22.89
CA ILE A 167 18.47 9.13 22.51
C ILE A 167 18.44 9.06 20.99
N PRO A 168 19.36 8.30 20.36
CA PRO A 168 19.32 8.09 18.92
C PRO A 168 18.06 7.30 18.57
N HIS A 169 17.17 7.90 17.81
CA HIS A 169 15.96 7.28 17.28
C HIS A 169 16.19 6.78 15.85
N LEU A 170 15.91 5.50 15.61
CA LEU A 170 16.05 4.90 14.29
C LEU A 170 14.80 5.11 13.43
N GLU A 171 14.90 5.91 12.39
CA GLU A 171 13.84 6.11 11.40
C GLU A 171 14.13 5.30 10.13
N LEU A 172 13.14 4.51 9.71
CA LEU A 172 13.15 3.76 8.45
C LEU A 172 12.32 4.52 7.43
N ARG A 173 12.94 4.92 6.32
CA ARG A 173 12.23 5.61 5.24
C ARG A 173 12.20 4.78 3.98
N GLN A 174 10.99 4.43 3.54
CA GLN A 174 10.76 3.86 2.22
C GLN A 174 11.19 4.86 1.15
N LYS A 175 11.87 4.34 0.13
CA LYS A 175 12.37 5.07 -1.03
C LYS A 175 12.10 4.29 -2.29
N GLN A 176 12.02 5.02 -3.40
CA GLN A 176 11.90 4.50 -4.76
C GLN A 176 10.55 3.85 -5.10
N ILE A 177 9.61 3.68 -4.17
CA ILE A 177 8.32 3.05 -4.48
C ILE A 177 7.54 3.89 -5.49
N ASP A 178 7.39 5.17 -5.24
CA ASP A 178 6.67 6.08 -6.13
C ASP A 178 7.34 6.14 -7.51
N ALA A 179 8.69 6.18 -7.52
CA ALA A 179 9.46 6.16 -8.75
C ALA A 179 9.33 4.84 -9.53
N LEU A 180 9.34 3.69 -8.85
CA LEU A 180 9.15 2.38 -9.46
C LEU A 180 7.74 2.24 -10.02
N LEU A 181 6.75 2.70 -9.28
CA LEU A 181 5.34 2.67 -9.65
C LEU A 181 5.09 3.55 -10.87
N ALA A 182 5.52 4.82 -10.83
CA ALA A 182 5.42 5.74 -11.95
C ALA A 182 6.17 5.21 -13.19
N HIS A 183 7.36 4.61 -13.01
CA HIS A 183 8.11 3.98 -14.09
C HIS A 183 7.33 2.82 -14.73
N ASP A 184 6.76 1.92 -13.95
CA ASP A 184 6.04 0.76 -14.49
C ASP A 184 4.69 1.16 -15.14
N ILE A 185 3.99 2.18 -14.62
CA ILE A 185 2.83 2.79 -15.33
C ILE A 185 3.30 3.40 -16.66
N THR A 186 4.39 4.16 -16.64
CA THR A 186 4.98 4.75 -17.85
C THR A 186 5.34 3.71 -18.89
N LYS A 187 5.99 2.64 -18.45
CA LYS A 187 6.32 1.51 -19.32
C LYS A 187 5.06 0.86 -19.90
N LEU A 188 3.98 0.74 -19.13
CA LEU A 188 2.73 0.17 -19.60
C LEU A 188 2.14 0.99 -20.76
N TYR A 189 1.92 2.28 -20.57
CA TYR A 189 1.29 3.10 -21.62
C TYR A 189 2.21 3.41 -22.81
N CYS A 190 3.53 3.29 -22.64
CA CYS A 190 4.48 3.41 -23.75
C CYS A 190 4.57 2.15 -24.62
N THR A 191 4.14 0.99 -24.10
CA THR A 191 4.29 -0.30 -24.80
C THR A 191 2.97 -0.89 -25.28
N LYS A 192 1.85 -0.45 -24.72
CA LYS A 192 0.51 -0.89 -25.11
C LYS A 192 -0.33 0.29 -25.60
N PRO A 193 -1.17 0.08 -26.64
CA PRO A 193 -1.93 1.17 -27.24
C PRO A 193 -3.17 1.58 -26.44
N LEU A 194 -3.79 0.65 -25.70
CA LEU A 194 -5.03 0.85 -24.94
C LEU A 194 -5.05 -0.11 -23.74
N GLY A 195 -5.86 0.20 -22.73
CA GLY A 195 -6.09 -0.67 -21.58
C GLY A 195 -6.70 0.08 -20.41
N CYS A 196 -6.85 -0.61 -19.28
CA CYS A 196 -7.31 -0.03 -18.03
C CYS A 196 -6.21 -0.10 -16.96
N VAL A 197 -6.05 0.99 -16.21
CA VAL A 197 -5.16 1.10 -15.05
C VAL A 197 -6.02 1.33 -13.81
N VAL A 198 -5.87 0.46 -12.82
CA VAL A 198 -6.45 0.66 -11.49
C VAL A 198 -5.31 0.84 -10.48
N LEU A 199 -5.28 1.97 -9.80
CA LEU A 199 -4.25 2.31 -8.82
C LEU A 199 -4.83 2.27 -7.40
N PHE A 200 -4.25 1.43 -6.54
CA PHE A 200 -4.43 1.48 -5.09
C PHE A 200 -3.32 2.35 -4.49
N SER A 201 -3.47 3.66 -4.64
CA SER A 201 -2.73 4.68 -3.90
C SER A 201 -3.50 5.99 -3.99
N LYS A 202 -3.56 6.71 -2.87
CA LYS A 202 -4.16 8.04 -2.77
C LYS A 202 -3.12 9.16 -2.80
N ASP A 203 -1.87 8.85 -3.13
CA ASP A 203 -0.82 9.85 -3.27
C ASP A 203 -1.07 10.75 -4.49
N ALA A 204 -1.10 12.07 -4.26
CA ALA A 204 -1.33 13.06 -5.29
C ALA A 204 -0.17 13.16 -6.29
N ASP A 205 1.03 12.70 -5.91
CA ASP A 205 2.22 12.74 -6.77
C ASP A 205 2.07 11.84 -8.01
N PHE A 206 1.10 10.92 -8.03
CA PHE A 206 0.78 10.12 -9.21
C PHE A 206 -0.10 10.84 -10.24
N GLY A 207 -0.70 11.98 -9.91
CA GLY A 207 -1.57 12.74 -10.83
C GLY A 207 -0.98 12.92 -12.24
N PRO A 208 0.26 13.44 -12.37
CA PRO A 208 0.89 13.64 -13.68
C PRO A 208 1.06 12.36 -14.51
N VAL A 209 1.45 11.23 -13.90
CA VAL A 209 1.66 9.99 -14.66
C VAL A 209 0.33 9.35 -15.11
N LEU A 210 -0.73 9.55 -14.32
CA LEU A 210 -2.08 9.07 -14.64
C LEU A 210 -2.74 9.92 -15.73
N GLU A 211 -2.54 11.24 -15.71
CA GLU A 211 -3.00 12.15 -16.76
C GLU A 211 -2.43 11.74 -18.12
N VAL A 212 -1.10 11.54 -18.20
CA VAL A 212 -0.44 11.10 -19.44
C VAL A 212 -0.94 9.72 -19.89
N ALA A 213 -1.21 8.79 -18.97
CA ALA A 213 -1.78 7.50 -19.32
C ALA A 213 -3.17 7.67 -19.97
N GLY A 214 -4.00 8.55 -19.43
CA GLY A 214 -5.32 8.92 -19.99
C GLY A 214 -5.21 9.54 -21.39
N GLU A 215 -4.27 10.47 -21.60
CA GLU A 215 -3.99 11.06 -22.91
C GLU A 215 -3.55 10.03 -23.95
N LYS A 216 -2.91 8.93 -23.51
CA LYS A 216 -2.52 7.80 -24.37
C LYS A 216 -3.66 6.80 -24.61
N GLY A 217 -4.87 7.08 -24.14
CA GLY A 217 -6.05 6.25 -24.37
C GLY A 217 -6.23 5.11 -23.35
N PHE A 218 -5.61 5.19 -22.18
CA PHE A 218 -5.94 4.29 -21.08
C PHE A 218 -7.14 4.81 -20.30
N GLU A 219 -8.00 3.91 -19.84
CA GLU A 219 -8.93 4.21 -18.76
C GLU A 219 -8.17 4.15 -17.44
N VAL A 220 -8.29 5.18 -16.61
CA VAL A 220 -7.47 5.32 -15.40
C VAL A 220 -8.37 5.57 -14.19
N PHE A 221 -8.20 4.72 -13.17
CA PHE A 221 -9.00 4.73 -11.96
C PHE A 221 -8.12 4.68 -10.70
N ILE A 222 -8.49 5.48 -9.69
CA ILE A 222 -8.08 5.25 -8.30
C ILE A 222 -9.08 4.32 -7.65
N ALA A 223 -8.60 3.24 -7.04
CA ALA A 223 -9.41 2.37 -6.21
C ALA A 223 -9.66 3.05 -4.85
N ASN A 224 -10.93 3.16 -4.46
CA ASN A 224 -11.32 3.71 -3.17
C ASN A 224 -12.32 2.78 -2.46
N ILE A 225 -12.02 2.40 -1.22
CA ILE A 225 -12.98 1.73 -0.34
C ILE A 225 -13.83 2.81 0.32
N LYS A 226 -15.16 2.75 0.17
CA LYS A 226 -16.07 3.85 0.61
C LYS A 226 -15.95 4.15 2.10
N GLU A 227 -15.72 3.12 2.91
CA GLU A 227 -15.59 3.23 4.36
C GLU A 227 -14.17 3.65 4.81
N SER A 228 -13.21 3.83 3.89
CA SER A 228 -11.89 4.38 4.27
C SER A 228 -12.05 5.82 4.77
N PRO A 229 -11.46 6.18 5.92
CA PRO A 229 -11.43 7.56 6.39
C PRO A 229 -10.47 8.44 5.58
N ASN A 230 -9.56 7.85 4.79
CA ASN A 230 -8.64 8.61 3.95
C ASN A 230 -9.31 8.93 2.62
N PHE A 231 -9.64 10.20 2.39
CA PHE A 231 -10.28 10.60 1.13
C PHE A 231 -9.27 10.67 -0.01
N VAL A 232 -9.73 10.37 -1.23
CA VAL A 232 -8.96 10.61 -2.45
C VAL A 232 -8.78 12.14 -2.62
N PRO A 233 -7.54 12.65 -2.70
CA PRO A 233 -7.27 14.08 -2.85
C PRO A 233 -7.92 14.68 -4.09
N LEU A 234 -8.37 15.94 -4.00
CA LEU A 234 -9.03 16.64 -5.11
C LEU A 234 -8.13 16.76 -6.34
N ASP A 235 -6.83 16.96 -6.14
CA ASP A 235 -5.88 17.08 -7.26
C ASP A 235 -5.72 15.77 -8.02
N LEU A 236 -5.79 14.63 -7.32
CA LEU A 236 -5.78 13.31 -7.95
C LEU A 236 -7.09 13.06 -8.73
N LYS A 237 -8.24 13.47 -8.19
CA LYS A 237 -9.55 13.38 -8.87
C LYS A 237 -9.64 14.19 -10.17
N LYS A 238 -8.80 15.22 -10.34
CA LYS A 238 -8.72 15.97 -11.61
C LYS A 238 -8.03 15.15 -12.71
N SER A 239 -7.13 14.26 -12.33
CA SER A 239 -6.26 13.52 -13.25
C SER A 239 -6.85 12.16 -13.68
N CYS A 240 -7.80 11.63 -12.91
CA CYS A 240 -8.36 10.29 -13.15
C CYS A 240 -9.71 10.09 -12.47
N ASN A 241 -10.43 9.06 -12.90
CA ASN A 241 -11.69 8.65 -12.30
C ASN A 241 -11.46 7.92 -10.96
N VAL A 242 -12.49 7.84 -10.13
CA VAL A 242 -12.46 7.05 -8.89
C VAL A 242 -13.40 5.86 -9.04
N ARG A 243 -12.89 4.67 -8.76
CA ARG A 243 -13.69 3.45 -8.70
C ARG A 243 -13.91 3.10 -7.23
N GLU A 244 -15.17 3.10 -6.82
CA GLU A 244 -15.55 2.89 -5.44
C GLU A 244 -16.16 1.51 -5.21
N ARG A 245 -15.77 0.87 -4.11
CA ARG A 245 -16.41 -0.34 -3.60
C ARG A 245 -16.71 -0.18 -2.12
N SER A 246 -17.88 -0.62 -1.68
CA SER A 246 -18.18 -0.68 -0.24
C SER A 246 -17.53 -1.91 0.39
N VAL A 247 -17.29 -1.88 1.69
CA VAL A 247 -16.88 -3.05 2.47
C VAL A 247 -17.89 -4.19 2.30
N ALA A 248 -19.19 -3.89 2.24
CA ALA A 248 -20.22 -4.91 1.98
C ALA A 248 -19.98 -5.63 0.64
N GLU A 249 -19.83 -4.87 -0.44
CA GLU A 249 -19.56 -5.41 -1.79
C GLU A 249 -18.26 -6.22 -1.81
N ILE A 250 -17.21 -5.77 -1.13
CA ILE A 250 -15.94 -6.48 -1.05
C ILE A 250 -16.12 -7.82 -0.32
N VAL A 251 -16.74 -7.80 0.86
CA VAL A 251 -16.92 -8.99 1.71
C VAL A 251 -17.82 -10.03 1.04
N ASP A 252 -18.87 -9.62 0.34
CA ASP A 252 -19.76 -10.52 -0.40
C ASP A 252 -19.03 -11.29 -1.51
N ASN A 253 -17.95 -10.70 -2.05
CA ASN A 253 -17.10 -11.27 -3.10
C ASN A 253 -15.88 -12.04 -2.57
N LEU A 254 -15.64 -12.06 -1.25
CA LEU A 254 -14.54 -12.83 -0.68
C LEU A 254 -14.81 -14.33 -0.84
N PRO A 255 -13.75 -15.14 -1.05
CA PRO A 255 -13.90 -16.59 -1.05
C PRO A 255 -14.46 -17.02 0.32
N LYS A 256 -15.69 -17.54 0.32
CA LYS A 256 -16.28 -18.13 1.52
C LYS A 256 -15.38 -19.27 1.94
N ASN A 257 -14.84 -19.22 3.16
CA ASN A 257 -13.94 -20.23 3.73
C ASN A 257 -14.52 -21.65 3.54
N GLN A 258 -14.22 -22.30 2.42
CA GLN A 258 -14.29 -23.75 2.30
C GLN A 258 -12.99 -24.25 2.88
N HIS A 259 -12.90 -24.31 4.21
CA HIS A 259 -12.06 -25.22 5.01
C HIS A 259 -12.05 -24.69 6.44
N THR A 260 -12.61 -25.50 7.35
CA THR A 260 -12.24 -25.50 8.76
C THR A 260 -10.71 -25.50 8.88
N PRO A 261 -10.11 -24.76 9.83
CA PRO A 261 -8.65 -24.70 9.93
C PRO A 261 -8.13 -26.09 10.30
N LYS A 262 -7.53 -26.79 9.34
CA LYS A 262 -6.58 -27.86 9.69
C LYS A 262 -5.42 -27.16 10.38
N LYS A 263 -5.27 -27.40 11.69
CA LYS A 263 -4.06 -27.07 12.46
C LYS A 263 -2.83 -27.54 11.68
N LYS A 264 -2.20 -26.64 10.93
CA LYS A 264 -0.78 -26.73 10.62
C LYS A 264 -0.12 -25.71 11.53
N ASN A 265 0.76 -26.21 12.39
CA ASN A 265 1.56 -25.43 13.31
C ASN A 265 2.51 -24.52 12.53
N PHE A 266 2.03 -23.35 12.12
CA PHE A 266 2.87 -22.18 11.95
C PHE A 266 2.53 -21.26 13.11
N SER A 267 3.37 -21.27 14.14
CA SER A 267 3.28 -20.30 15.22
C SER A 267 3.79 -18.95 14.71
N SER A 268 2.87 -18.13 14.19
CA SER A 268 2.91 -16.69 14.41
C SER A 268 1.47 -16.19 14.50
N ASN A 269 0.84 -16.45 15.66
CA ASN A 269 -0.48 -15.91 16.01
C ASN A 269 -0.45 -14.40 16.30
N GLU A 270 0.57 -13.67 15.83
CA GLU A 270 0.56 -12.23 15.95
C GLU A 270 0.11 -11.60 14.64
N PRO A 271 -1.07 -10.98 14.61
CA PRO A 271 -1.51 -10.26 13.45
C PRO A 271 -0.62 -9.05 13.21
N PHE A 272 -0.57 -8.64 11.94
CA PHE A 272 -0.09 -7.34 11.43
C PHE A 272 -0.70 -6.10 12.13
N ASN A 273 -1.59 -6.31 13.10
CA ASN A 273 -2.33 -5.30 13.85
C ASN A 273 -1.53 -4.89 15.08
N ASN A 274 -0.66 -3.90 14.82
CA ASN A 274 -0.09 -2.94 15.76
C ASN A 274 1.28 -3.32 16.39
N PRO A 275 2.41 -2.80 15.85
CA PRO A 275 3.67 -2.75 16.60
C PRO A 275 3.53 -1.83 17.84
N PHE A 276 2.72 -0.77 17.73
CA PHE A 276 2.63 0.31 18.72
C PHE A 276 1.54 0.15 19.79
N LYS A 277 1.05 -1.06 20.07
CA LYS A 277 -0.06 -1.24 21.03
C LYS A 277 0.33 -0.95 22.50
N ASP A 278 1.61 -0.78 22.81
CA ASP A 278 2.09 -0.56 24.18
C ASP A 278 2.45 0.89 24.55
N GLN A 279 2.21 1.89 23.67
CA GLN A 279 2.47 3.31 24.01
C GLN A 279 1.29 4.07 24.62
N LEU A 280 0.20 3.40 25.01
CA LEU A 280 -0.90 4.03 25.77
C LEU A 280 -0.99 3.49 27.20
N PHE A 281 0.08 3.66 27.98
CA PHE A 281 -0.06 3.83 29.42
C PHE A 281 0.02 5.32 29.78
N LYS A 282 -1.07 6.05 29.57
CA LYS A 282 -1.37 7.20 30.44
C LYS A 282 -1.96 6.62 31.73
N LYS A 283 -1.12 6.45 32.74
CA LYS A 283 -1.59 6.32 34.13
C LYS A 283 -2.08 7.69 34.56
N ASN A 284 -3.36 7.77 34.92
CA ASN A 284 -3.85 8.78 35.85
C ASN A 284 -3.29 8.51 37.24
#